data_AF-A0A537ES38-F1
#
_entry.id   AF-A0A537ES38-F1
#
_cell.length_a   1.000
_cell.length_b   1.000
_cell.length_c   1.000
_cell.angle_alpha   90.00
_cell.angle_beta   90.00
_cell.angle_gamma   90.00
#
_symmetry.space_group_name_H-M   'P 1'
#
loop_
_entity.id
_entity.type
_entity.pdbx_description
1 polymer ?
#
loop_
_entity_poly.entity_id
_entity_poly.type
_entity_poly.pdbx_seq_one_letter_code
_entity_poly.pdbx_strand_id
1 'polypeptide(L)'
;MRSSKPSKQRKLLFQAPKHRQRRRLSARLSNDLTGRHRIRRVPLRTGDRVRIMRGEFAGLEGKVERVEYSTGRIFVEGMTREKAAGVSSKLPVHSSKVLITELNLSDKWRSGILSEKAKSAEE
;
A
#
# COMPACT_ATOMS: atom_id res chain seq x y z
N MET A 1 -3.14 25.24 -9.18
CA MET A 1 -2.11 25.19 -10.26
C MET A 1 -0.95 24.29 -9.83
N ARG A 2 -0.60 23.24 -10.59
CA ARG A 2 0.49 22.31 -10.24
C ARG A 2 1.75 22.71 -11.03
N SER A 3 2.86 22.98 -10.35
CA SER A 3 4.09 23.41 -11.03
C SER A 3 4.74 22.26 -11.81
N SER A 4 5.14 22.48 -13.06
CA SER A 4 5.85 21.48 -13.88
C SER A 4 7.31 21.25 -13.42
N LYS A 5 7.88 22.16 -12.62
CA LYS A 5 9.29 22.10 -12.18
C LYS A 5 9.56 20.84 -11.34
N PRO A 6 10.50 19.95 -11.74
CA PRO A 6 10.77 18.70 -11.02
C PRO A 6 11.22 18.90 -9.57
N SER A 7 12.05 19.92 -9.30
CA SER A 7 12.52 20.26 -7.96
C SER A 7 11.37 20.61 -7.01
N LYS A 8 10.41 21.41 -7.48
CA LYS A 8 9.19 21.77 -6.72
C LYS A 8 8.31 20.55 -6.46
N GLN A 9 8.17 19.64 -7.43
CA GLN A 9 7.43 18.39 -7.23
C GLN A 9 8.08 17.49 -6.18
N ARG A 10 9.41 17.28 -6.23
CA ARG A 10 10.13 16.47 -5.23
C ARG A 10 10.05 17.08 -3.82
N LYS A 11 10.21 18.41 -3.69
CA LYS A 11 10.04 19.12 -2.41
C LYS A 11 8.63 18.92 -1.83
N LEU A 12 7.61 19.06 -2.66
CA LEU A 12 6.21 18.84 -2.27
C LEU A 12 5.92 17.37 -1.92
N LEU A 13 6.66 16.43 -2.50
CA LEU A 13 6.55 15.02 -2.12
C LEU A 13 7.08 14.79 -0.70
N PHE A 14 8.31 15.25 -0.45
CA PHE A 14 9.03 15.08 0.81
C PHE A 14 8.37 15.82 1.98
N GLN A 15 7.91 17.06 1.76
CA GLN A 15 7.30 17.91 2.80
C GLN A 15 5.78 17.72 2.94
N ALA A 16 5.20 16.66 2.35
CA ALA A 16 3.76 16.48 2.39
C ALA A 16 3.25 16.21 3.82
N PRO A 17 2.09 16.78 4.22
CA PRO A 17 1.47 16.47 5.50
C PRO A 17 0.93 15.03 5.55
N LYS A 18 0.77 14.48 6.76
CA LYS A 18 0.42 13.05 7.01
C LYS A 18 -0.83 12.58 6.26
N HIS A 19 -1.89 13.40 6.19
CA HIS A 19 -3.12 13.03 5.47
C HIS A 19 -2.88 12.84 3.95
N ARG A 20 -1.96 13.61 3.35
CA ARG A 20 -1.55 13.44 1.94
C ARG A 20 -0.61 12.25 1.76
N GLN A 21 0.30 12.02 2.70
CA GLN A 21 1.17 10.84 2.70
C GLN A 21 0.35 9.55 2.70
N ARG A 22 -0.66 9.47 3.56
CA ARG A 22 -1.58 8.31 3.66
C ARG A 22 -2.31 8.03 2.34
N ARG A 23 -2.82 9.07 1.65
CA ARG A 23 -3.48 8.89 0.35
C ARG A 23 -2.52 8.40 -0.74
N ARG A 24 -1.25 8.82 -0.69
CA ARG A 24 -0.24 8.40 -1.67
C ARG A 24 0.20 6.95 -1.48
N LEU A 25 0.26 6.49 -0.23
CA LEU A 25 0.62 5.11 0.09
C LEU A 25 -0.51 4.14 -0.26
N SER A 26 -0.68 3.89 -1.55
CA SER A 26 -1.71 3.06 -2.13
C SER A 26 -1.10 1.95 -2.96
N ALA A 27 -1.75 0.79 -2.96
CA ALA A 27 -1.37 -0.36 -3.75
C ALA A 27 -2.51 -0.76 -4.70
N ARG A 28 -2.18 -1.57 -5.71
CA ARG A 28 -3.16 -2.11 -6.66
C ARG A 28 -3.93 -3.25 -6.01
N LEU A 29 -5.23 -3.35 -6.28
CA LEU A 29 -6.03 -4.52 -5.88
C LEU A 29 -5.79 -5.69 -6.85
N SER A 30 -6.02 -6.92 -6.38
CA SER A 30 -6.15 -8.10 -7.23
C SER A 30 -7.28 -7.94 -8.23
N ASN A 31 -7.26 -8.71 -9.33
CA ASN A 31 -8.30 -8.62 -10.34
C ASN A 31 -9.68 -8.99 -9.76
N ASP A 32 -9.73 -9.97 -8.83
CA ASP A 32 -10.95 -10.39 -8.16
C ASP A 32 -11.56 -9.27 -7.31
N LEU A 33 -10.73 -8.60 -6.51
CA LEU A 33 -11.15 -7.45 -5.71
C LEU A 33 -11.52 -6.23 -6.58
N THR A 34 -10.83 -6.07 -7.71
CA THR A 34 -11.14 -5.01 -8.69
C THR A 34 -12.51 -5.26 -9.32
N GLY A 35 -12.86 -6.51 -9.62
CA GLY A 35 -14.20 -6.85 -10.12
C GLY A 35 -15.30 -6.55 -9.10
N ARG A 36 -15.08 -6.91 -7.82
CA ARG A 36 -16.07 -6.69 -6.75
C ARG A 36 -16.28 -5.22 -6.41
N HIS A 37 -15.21 -4.46 -6.27
CA HIS A 37 -15.27 -3.07 -5.79
C HIS A 37 -15.15 -2.04 -6.91
N ARG A 38 -14.90 -2.45 -8.16
CA ARG A 38 -14.69 -1.59 -9.34
C ARG A 38 -13.58 -0.53 -9.19
N ILE A 39 -12.71 -0.68 -8.19
CA ILE A 39 -11.63 0.25 -7.87
C ILE A 39 -10.29 -0.42 -8.12
N ARG A 40 -9.35 0.31 -8.72
CA ARG A 40 -8.02 -0.24 -9.03
C ARG A 40 -7.01 -0.11 -7.88
N ARG A 41 -7.16 0.89 -7.00
CA ARG A 41 -6.17 1.22 -5.95
C ARG A 41 -6.80 1.70 -4.65
N VAL A 42 -6.24 1.26 -3.53
CA VAL A 42 -6.69 1.61 -2.18
C VAL A 42 -5.46 1.89 -1.29
N PRO A 43 -5.55 2.83 -0.32
CA PRO A 43 -4.51 3.01 0.69
C PRO A 43 -4.29 1.75 1.53
N LEU A 44 -3.03 1.35 1.69
CA LEU A 44 -2.66 0.19 2.50
C LEU A 44 -2.91 0.47 3.99
N ARG A 45 -3.35 -0.57 4.71
CA ARG A 45 -3.46 -0.56 6.17
C ARG A 45 -2.82 -1.80 6.75
N THR A 46 -2.57 -1.75 8.06
CA THR A 46 -2.16 -2.90 8.84
C THR A 46 -3.24 -3.98 8.80
N GLY A 47 -2.82 -5.22 8.60
CA GLY A 47 -3.69 -6.38 8.47
C GLY A 47 -4.25 -6.66 7.07
N ASP A 48 -4.00 -5.81 6.07
CA ASP A 48 -4.24 -6.19 4.67
C ASP A 48 -3.29 -7.35 4.29
N ARG A 49 -3.77 -8.32 3.51
CA ARG A 49 -2.88 -9.33 2.91
C ARG A 49 -2.42 -8.87 1.54
N VAL A 50 -1.14 -9.07 1.30
CA VAL A 50 -0.49 -8.56 0.12
C VAL A 50 0.46 -9.57 -0.50
N ARG A 51 0.54 -9.52 -1.82
CA ARG A 51 1.50 -10.25 -2.64
C ARG A 51 2.56 -9.28 -3.18
N ILE A 52 3.82 -9.66 -3.07
CA ILE A 52 4.93 -8.89 -3.63
C ILE A 52 5.05 -9.20 -5.11
N MET A 53 5.05 -8.16 -5.95
CA MET A 53 5.10 -8.29 -7.41
C MET A 53 6.50 -8.12 -7.99
N ARG A 54 7.41 -7.44 -7.29
CA ARG A 54 8.73 -7.06 -7.81
C ARG A 54 9.82 -7.18 -6.75
N GLY A 55 10.99 -7.67 -7.16
CA GLY A 55 12.18 -7.83 -6.31
C GLY A 55 12.48 -9.30 -6.03
N GLU A 56 13.43 -9.54 -5.14
CA GLU A 56 13.87 -10.88 -4.72
C GLU A 56 12.74 -11.70 -4.09
N PHE A 57 11.88 -11.04 -3.31
CA PHE A 57 10.73 -11.67 -2.65
C PHE A 57 9.47 -11.68 -3.51
N ALA A 58 9.59 -11.59 -4.84
CA ALA A 58 8.42 -11.62 -5.72
C ALA A 58 7.69 -12.97 -5.62
N GLY A 59 6.36 -12.93 -5.58
CA GLY A 59 5.52 -14.11 -5.40
C GLY A 59 5.17 -14.42 -3.95
N LEU A 60 5.91 -13.87 -2.97
CA LEU A 60 5.61 -14.04 -1.56
C LEU A 60 4.32 -13.31 -1.18
N GLU A 61 3.45 -14.01 -0.47
CA GLU A 61 2.22 -13.48 0.12
C GLU A 61 2.37 -13.38 1.63
N GLY A 62 1.92 -12.27 2.20
CA GLY A 62 2.03 -12.05 3.64
C GLY A 62 1.09 -10.95 4.13
N LYS A 63 0.90 -10.91 5.44
CA LYS A 63 0.11 -9.87 6.09
C LYS A 63 0.96 -8.61 6.29
N VAL A 64 0.35 -7.44 6.11
CA VAL A 64 1.02 -6.18 6.43
C VAL A 64 1.03 -5.99 7.94
N GLU A 65 2.21 -6.02 8.53
CA GLU A 65 2.41 -5.82 9.96
C GLU A 65 2.47 -4.34 10.32
N ARG A 66 3.31 -3.58 9.60
CA ARG A 66 3.59 -2.18 9.89
C ARG A 66 3.62 -1.34 8.62
N VAL A 67 3.05 -0.14 8.72
CA VAL A 67 2.99 0.85 7.64
C VAL A 67 3.68 2.13 8.07
N GLU A 68 4.72 2.53 7.35
CA GLU A 68 5.44 3.80 7.57
C GLU A 68 5.08 4.82 6.49
N TYR A 69 4.28 5.83 6.86
CA TYR A 69 3.81 6.86 5.93
C TYR A 69 4.90 7.88 5.55
N SER A 70 5.86 8.13 6.44
CA SER A 70 6.96 9.09 6.21
C SER A 70 7.91 8.61 5.12
N THR A 71 8.29 7.34 5.17
CA THR A 71 9.23 6.71 4.23
C THR A 71 8.53 6.08 3.03
N GLY A 72 7.20 5.92 3.09
CA GLY A 72 6.40 5.29 2.05
C GLY A 72 6.57 3.76 2.00
N ARG A 73 7.05 3.16 3.10
CA ARG A 73 7.44 1.75 3.19
C ARG A 73 6.46 0.95 4.03
N ILE A 74 6.37 -0.34 3.72
CA ILE A 74 5.58 -1.33 4.45
C ILE A 74 6.47 -2.49 4.85
N PHE A 75 6.12 -3.12 5.96
CA PHE A 75 6.73 -4.35 6.46
C PHE A 75 5.70 -5.46 6.34
N VAL A 76 6.08 -6.53 5.67
CA VAL A 76 5.22 -7.67 5.37
C VAL A 76 5.77 -8.89 6.09
N GLU A 77 4.87 -9.68 6.66
CA GLU A 77 5.19 -10.95 7.29
C GLU A 77 5.84 -11.91 6.28
N GLY A 78 6.87 -12.65 6.71
CA GLY A 78 7.67 -13.51 5.84
C GLY A 78 8.75 -12.78 5.03
N MET A 79 8.77 -11.44 5.03
CA MET A 79 9.82 -10.68 4.36
C MET A 79 10.95 -10.29 5.34
N THR A 80 11.73 -11.30 5.69
CA THR A 80 12.87 -11.20 6.59
C THR A 80 14.17 -11.55 5.88
N ARG A 81 15.28 -11.00 6.39
CA ARG A 81 16.63 -11.38 6.01
C ARG A 81 17.42 -11.69 7.27
N GLU A 82 18.07 -12.85 7.26
CA GLU A 82 19.00 -13.23 8.32
C GLU A 82 20.30 -12.45 8.20
N LYS A 83 20.77 -11.91 9.33
CA LYS A 83 22.09 -11.30 9.45
C LYS A 83 23.12 -12.37 9.76
N ALA A 84 24.40 -12.09 9.49
CA ALA A 84 25.51 -12.98 9.87
C ALA A 84 25.53 -13.35 11.36
N ALA A 85 24.98 -12.47 12.21
CA ALA A 85 24.83 -12.70 13.65
C ALA A 85 23.60 -13.57 14.04
N GLY A 86 22.94 -14.25 13.07
CA GLY A 86 21.78 -15.12 13.32
C GLY A 86 20.45 -14.41 13.59
N VAL A 87 20.45 -13.08 13.76
CA VAL A 87 19.23 -12.30 14.01
C VAL A 87 18.49 -12.01 12.69
N SER A 88 17.20 -12.35 12.62
CA SER A 88 16.34 -12.02 11.49
C SER A 88 15.86 -10.56 11.54
N SER A 89 15.97 -9.86 10.42
CA SER A 89 15.56 -8.46 10.28
C SER A 89 14.53 -8.29 9.18
N LYS A 90 13.47 -7.54 9.48
CA LYS A 90 12.39 -7.28 8.53
C LYS A 90 12.84 -6.28 7.49
N LEU A 91 12.65 -6.61 6.22
CA LEU A 91 12.95 -5.71 5.13
C LEU A 91 11.77 -4.76 4.87
N PRO A 92 12.00 -3.56 4.33
CA PRO A 92 10.93 -2.69 3.89
C PRO A 92 10.62 -2.82 2.39
N VAL A 93 9.34 -2.78 2.01
CA VAL A 93 8.89 -2.68 0.60
C VAL A 93 8.15 -1.38 0.36
N HIS A 94 8.26 -0.82 -0.85
CA HIS A 94 7.42 0.28 -1.26
C HIS A 94 6.05 -0.22 -1.77
N SER A 95 4.96 0.45 -1.36
CA SER A 95 3.56 0.09 -1.72
C SER A 95 3.30 -0.17 -3.21
N SER A 96 4.02 0.50 -4.12
CA SER A 96 3.85 0.31 -5.56
C SER A 96 4.34 -1.04 -6.10
N LYS A 97 5.16 -1.77 -5.33
CA LYS A 97 5.67 -3.11 -5.70
C LYS A 97 4.75 -4.23 -5.24
N VAL A 98 3.57 -3.89 -4.73
CA VAL A 98 2.72 -4.79 -3.96
C VAL A 98 1.32 -4.80 -4.54
N LEU A 99 0.69 -5.97 -4.51
CA LEU A 99 -0.68 -6.22 -4.90
C LEU A 99 -1.49 -6.66 -3.67
N ILE A 100 -2.63 -6.06 -3.42
CA ILE A 100 -3.51 -6.44 -2.32
C ILE A 100 -4.35 -7.65 -2.75
N THR A 101 -4.23 -8.74 -2.01
CA THR A 101 -5.01 -9.97 -2.24
C THR A 101 -6.28 -9.98 -1.39
N GLU A 102 -6.19 -9.57 -0.12
CA GLU A 102 -7.33 -9.45 0.79
C GLU A 102 -7.31 -8.11 1.53
N LEU A 103 -8.48 -7.53 1.72
CA LEU A 103 -8.66 -6.26 2.42
C LEU A 103 -9.11 -6.50 3.86
N ASN A 104 -8.49 -5.79 4.80
CA ASN A 104 -9.01 -5.69 6.15
C ASN A 104 -10.19 -4.69 6.18
N LEU A 105 -11.40 -5.21 6.39
CA LEU A 105 -12.65 -4.45 6.42
C LEU A 105 -13.19 -4.21 7.84
N SER A 106 -12.37 -4.35 8.88
CA SER A 106 -12.81 -4.11 10.27
C SER A 106 -13.28 -2.67 10.51
N ASP A 107 -12.74 -1.69 9.79
CA ASP A 107 -13.13 -0.29 9.89
C ASP A 107 -14.34 0.04 9.01
N LYS A 108 -15.45 0.43 9.66
CA LYS A 108 -16.68 0.88 9.01
C LYS A 108 -16.42 1.97 7.97
N TRP A 109 -15.54 2.94 8.26
CA TRP A 109 -15.22 4.03 7.33
C TRP A 109 -14.52 3.53 6.06
N ARG A 110 -13.66 2.50 6.18
CA ARG A 110 -13.01 1.90 5.01
C ARG A 110 -14.02 1.18 4.14
N SER A 111 -14.94 0.43 4.75
CA SER A 111 -16.00 -0.27 4.02
C SER A 111 -16.96 0.70 3.32
N GLY A 112 -17.34 1.80 3.98
CA GLY A 112 -18.19 2.85 3.41
C GLY A 112 -17.54 3.54 2.21
N ILE A 113 -16.26 3.93 2.32
CA ILE A 113 -15.55 4.56 1.19
C ILE A 113 -15.41 3.59 0.01
N LEU A 114 -15.24 2.29 0.26
CA LEU A 114 -15.17 1.28 -0.79
C LEU A 114 -16.51 1.09 -1.50
N SER A 115 -17.62 1.08 -0.75
CA SER A 115 -18.95 0.93 -1.33
C SER A 115 -19.40 2.19 -2.08
N GLU A 116 -19.15 3.39 -1.54
CA GLU A 116 -19.43 4.67 -2.22
C GLU A 116 -18.69 4.77 -3.56
N LYS A 117 -17.41 4.42 -3.57
CA LYS A 117 -16.61 4.42 -4.79
C LYS A 117 -17.00 3.34 -5.79
N ALA A 118 -17.54 2.21 -5.31
CA ALA A 118 -18.09 1.19 -6.18
C ALA A 118 -19.35 1.72 -6.88
N LYS A 119 -20.26 2.36 -6.13
CA LYS A 119 -21.49 2.99 -6.65
C LYS A 119 -21.20 4.09 -7.68
N SER A 120 -20.27 5.00 -7.37
CA SER A 120 -19.88 6.07 -8.29
C SER A 120 -19.19 5.58 -9.58
N ALA A 121 -18.87 4.29 -9.67
CA ALA A 121 -18.32 3.67 -10.87
C ALA A 121 -19.37 2.84 -11.63
N GLU A 122 -20.58 2.70 -11.08
CA GLU A 122 -21.75 2.15 -11.79
C GLU A 122 -22.56 3.23 -12.49
N GLU A 123 -22.60 4.43 -11.90
CA GLU A 123 -22.99 5.69 -12.57
C GLU A 123 -21.94 6.11 -13.62
#